data_AF-A0AAV1KTI1-F1
#
_entry.id   AF-A0AAV1KTI1-F1
#
_cell.length_a   1.000
_cell.length_b   1.000
_cell.length_c   1.000
_cell.angle_alpha   90.00
_cell.angle_beta   90.00
_cell.angle_gamma   90.00
#
_symmetry.space_group_name_H-M   'P 1'
#
loop_
_entity.id
_entity.type
_entity.pdbx_description
1 polymer ?
#
loop_
_entity_poly.entity_id
_entity_poly.type
_entity_poly.pdbx_seq_one_letter_code
_entity_poly.pdbx_strand_id
1 'polypeptide(L)'
;MAVVTVRRWLSLLILCLLQIVSSQSDYEIPKVTIEAIKPKGFRVFIKDTPKLSLFAFQGRINKAITQTDVGDISGEVTAATNGKWIYEDPNIQLKVGDVIYYYVFAVYDRKGYLKDNLSFTVTELVDVNSQAPVQTDCRPTATVVRIGTACAGQTIFEDNFDSLREDLWQIEQYIPDQPEYPFVSYQRPPNAQTVSVENGYLRIEPKLQQEQPGFNNESLYSGTLNLFSGCTRTAEACRVRAWGASILPPVVSGRITSKTFAFTYGVVEVRAKLPLGDWLYPEILLESQLKKYGTLNYASGVIRIAGALGNRELRLGSNEYGNKVLYGGPIMDLRCRDILTGRKEIINNQLWGDDFHTYSVRWAPDRITFTVDGEEWFRVDPSASGLQGRFNNFCEIPRSLLSLGSSIAPFDDHFQITIGVAAGGITEFTDNVINGDGRPKPWSNRNRKASLNFWKDLPAWIPTWQQPALVIDYIKVKAL
;
A
#
# COMPACT_ATOMS: atom_id res chain seq x y z
N MET A 1 -42.71 -64.68 36.07
CA MET A 1 -41.67 -65.68 35.73
C MET A 1 -40.42 -64.91 35.35
N ALA A 2 -39.51 -64.72 36.33
CA ALA A 2 -38.16 -65.31 36.38
C ALA A 2 -37.19 -64.57 35.42
N VAL A 3 -36.44 -63.55 35.85
CA VAL A 3 -35.25 -63.49 36.74
C VAL A 3 -34.10 -64.40 36.30
N VAL A 4 -33.01 -63.80 35.76
CA VAL A 4 -31.58 -64.16 35.87
C VAL A 4 -30.77 -62.90 35.44
N THR A 5 -30.30 -62.01 36.34
CA THR A 5 -28.99 -61.93 37.04
C THR A 5 -27.75 -61.76 36.13
N VAL A 6 -26.66 -61.00 36.37
CA VAL A 6 -26.11 -60.00 37.34
C VAL A 6 -24.63 -59.75 36.92
N ARG A 7 -24.02 -58.60 37.32
CA ARG A 7 -22.55 -58.27 37.46
C ARG A 7 -21.75 -57.93 36.18
N ARG A 8 -20.73 -57.03 36.16
CA ARG A 8 -19.97 -56.23 37.17
C ARG A 8 -19.19 -55.09 36.43
N TRP A 9 -19.26 -53.81 36.84
CA TRP A 9 -18.26 -52.95 37.54
C TRP A 9 -17.12 -52.24 36.75
N LEU A 10 -16.91 -50.97 37.13
CA LEU A 10 -15.72 -50.07 37.04
C LEU A 10 -15.31 -49.56 35.63
N SER A 11 -15.27 -48.25 35.35
CA SER A 11 -14.24 -47.34 35.86
C SER A 11 -14.56 -45.84 35.63
N LEU A 12 -14.26 -45.04 36.66
CA LEU A 12 -13.88 -43.61 36.73
C LEU A 12 -14.22 -42.64 35.57
N LEU A 13 -14.93 -41.55 35.88
CA LEU A 13 -14.30 -40.21 35.99
C LEU A 13 -15.27 -39.19 36.63
N ILE A 14 -14.91 -38.74 37.83
CA ILE A 14 -15.42 -37.53 38.49
C ILE A 14 -14.78 -36.35 37.78
N LEU A 15 -15.56 -35.37 37.29
CA LEU A 15 -15.05 -34.00 37.21
C LEU A 15 -16.18 -32.96 37.15
N CYS A 16 -16.34 -32.27 38.29
CA CYS A 16 -16.68 -30.87 38.46
C CYS A 16 -17.65 -30.22 37.47
N LEU A 17 -18.92 -30.15 37.87
CA LEU A 17 -19.75 -28.97 37.67
C LEU A 17 -19.15 -27.79 38.48
N LEU A 18 -18.12 -27.16 37.93
CA LEU A 18 -17.73 -25.80 38.29
C LEU A 18 -18.54 -24.87 37.38
N GLN A 19 -19.56 -24.24 37.96
CA GLN A 19 -20.12 -23.03 37.38
C GLN A 19 -18.98 -22.01 37.25
N ILE A 20 -18.40 -21.88 36.06
CA ILE A 20 -17.65 -20.68 35.72
C ILE A 20 -18.73 -19.62 35.45
N VAL A 21 -19.10 -18.91 36.51
CA VAL A 21 -19.56 -17.53 36.39
C VAL A 21 -18.47 -16.82 35.62
N SER A 22 -18.67 -16.59 34.33
CA SER A 22 -17.78 -15.71 33.58
C SER A 22 -17.94 -14.33 34.20
N SER A 23 -17.03 -13.94 35.07
CA SER A 23 -16.87 -12.53 35.40
C SER A 23 -16.48 -11.86 34.08
N GLN A 24 -17.44 -11.24 33.40
CA GLN A 24 -17.08 -10.19 32.44
C GLN A 24 -16.35 -9.14 33.27
N SER A 25 -15.03 -9.10 33.11
CA SER A 25 -14.23 -7.96 33.56
C SER A 25 -14.84 -6.74 32.89
N ASP A 26 -15.55 -5.92 33.67
CA ASP A 26 -16.00 -4.62 33.19
C ASP A 26 -14.74 -3.82 32.82
N TYR A 27 -14.77 -3.12 31.69
CA TYR A 27 -13.59 -2.39 31.24
C TYR A 27 -13.31 -1.22 32.19
N GLU A 28 -12.08 -1.14 32.72
CA GLU A 28 -11.65 -0.01 33.53
C GLU A 28 -10.75 0.92 32.70
N ILE A 29 -11.05 2.22 32.73
CA ILE A 29 -10.22 3.24 32.08
C ILE A 29 -8.81 3.20 32.72
N PRO A 30 -7.74 3.03 31.91
CA PRO A 30 -6.37 3.02 32.40
C PRO A 30 -6.02 4.30 33.16
N LYS A 31 -4.96 4.25 33.99
CA LYS A 31 -4.49 5.40 34.75
C LYS A 31 -4.25 6.61 33.85
N VAL A 32 -4.99 7.69 34.11
CA VAL A 32 -4.81 8.99 33.46
C VAL A 32 -3.52 9.62 33.98
N THR A 33 -2.65 10.02 33.06
CA THR A 33 -1.40 10.72 33.36
C THR A 33 -1.49 12.14 32.82
N ILE A 34 -1.21 13.13 33.66
CA ILE A 34 -1.23 14.56 33.34
C ILE A 34 0.16 15.13 33.57
N GLU A 35 0.61 15.96 32.63
CA GLU A 35 1.89 16.66 32.69
C GLU A 35 1.68 18.15 32.42
N ALA A 36 2.21 19.00 33.30
CA ALA A 36 2.30 20.44 33.10
C ALA A 36 3.67 20.79 32.51
N ILE A 37 3.72 21.51 31.40
CA ILE A 37 4.94 21.67 30.58
C ILE A 37 5.57 23.06 30.77
N LYS A 38 6.90 23.13 30.87
CA LYS A 38 7.70 24.38 30.80
C LYS A 38 8.02 24.72 29.34
N PRO A 39 7.93 26.02 28.92
CA PRO A 39 7.52 27.17 29.73
C PRO A 39 5.99 27.32 29.88
N LYS A 40 5.21 26.69 29.00
CA LYS A 40 3.76 26.53 29.07
C LYS A 40 3.38 25.30 28.22
N GLY A 41 2.25 24.69 28.54
CA GLY A 41 1.69 23.54 27.86
C GLY A 41 1.05 22.56 28.85
N PHE A 42 0.14 21.76 28.34
CA PHE A 42 -0.57 20.71 29.06
C PHE A 42 -0.61 19.46 28.21
N ARG A 43 -0.44 18.31 28.85
CA ARG A 43 -0.56 17.01 28.21
C ARG A 43 -1.32 16.04 29.11
N VAL A 44 -2.23 15.29 28.53
CA VAL A 44 -2.93 14.19 29.21
C VAL A 44 -2.97 12.95 28.32
N PHE A 45 -2.75 11.79 28.92
CA PHE A 45 -2.82 10.53 28.20
C PHE A 45 -3.22 9.33 29.05
N ILE A 46 -3.71 8.30 28.34
CA ILE A 46 -3.90 6.94 28.85
C ILE A 46 -3.19 5.93 27.94
N LYS A 47 -2.86 4.75 28.48
CA LYS A 47 -2.27 3.65 27.71
C LYS A 47 -3.33 3.06 26.76
N ASP A 48 -2.92 2.72 25.54
CA ASP A 48 -3.81 2.06 24.59
C ASP A 48 -4.28 0.70 25.09
N THR A 49 -5.54 0.37 24.80
CA THR A 49 -6.17 -0.91 25.11
C THR A 49 -6.93 -1.40 23.86
N PRO A 50 -6.75 -2.65 23.42
CA PRO A 50 -7.44 -3.17 22.24
C PRO A 50 -8.96 -2.98 22.36
N LYS A 51 -9.60 -2.43 21.32
CA LYS A 51 -11.02 -2.03 21.23
C LYS A 51 -11.42 -0.68 21.85
N LEU A 52 -10.47 0.11 22.33
CA LEU A 52 -10.72 1.52 22.64
C LEU A 52 -10.90 2.31 21.33
N SER A 53 -11.92 3.17 21.25
CA SER A 53 -12.26 3.92 20.04
C SER A 53 -12.45 5.43 20.27
N LEU A 54 -12.48 5.87 21.53
CA LEU A 54 -12.54 7.29 21.91
C LEU A 54 -11.93 7.47 23.31
N PHE A 55 -11.16 8.54 23.49
CA PHE A 55 -10.77 9.08 24.79
C PHE A 55 -11.05 10.57 24.82
N ALA A 56 -11.85 11.03 25.77
CA ALA A 56 -12.20 12.43 25.97
C ALA A 56 -11.81 12.88 27.38
N PHE A 57 -11.27 14.09 27.49
CA PHE A 57 -10.84 14.72 28.73
C PHE A 57 -11.53 16.06 28.92
N GLN A 58 -12.00 16.31 30.15
CA GLN A 58 -12.63 17.56 30.55
C GLN A 58 -12.09 17.98 31.91
N GLY A 59 -11.43 19.14 31.99
CA GLY A 59 -10.80 19.62 33.23
C GLY A 59 -10.93 21.12 33.46
N ARG A 60 -10.96 21.54 34.73
CA ARG A 60 -10.91 22.95 35.17
C ARG A 60 -9.74 23.19 36.11
N ILE A 61 -9.11 24.34 35.97
CA ILE A 61 -7.94 24.73 36.78
C ILE A 61 -8.42 25.47 38.02
N ASN A 62 -8.03 24.98 39.21
CA ASN A 62 -8.34 25.53 40.53
C ASN A 62 -9.85 25.70 40.83
N LYS A 63 -10.71 25.00 40.09
CA LYS A 63 -12.16 25.02 40.24
C LYS A 63 -12.72 23.61 40.10
N ALA A 64 -13.72 23.28 40.91
CA ALA A 64 -14.44 22.03 40.77
C ALA A 64 -15.12 21.93 39.39
N ILE A 65 -15.23 20.70 38.90
CA ILE A 65 -15.92 20.36 37.65
C ILE A 65 -16.93 19.26 37.93
N THR A 66 -18.11 19.35 37.32
CA THR A 66 -19.14 18.29 37.35
C THR A 66 -19.23 17.62 35.98
N GLN A 67 -19.83 16.43 35.88
CA GLN A 67 -19.90 15.65 34.65
C GLN A 67 -20.68 16.34 33.50
N THR A 68 -21.45 17.39 33.79
CA THR A 68 -22.18 18.20 32.80
C THR A 68 -21.45 19.48 32.41
N ASP A 69 -20.33 19.79 33.07
CA ASP A 69 -19.53 20.96 32.77
C ASP A 69 -18.59 20.69 31.59
N VAL A 70 -18.49 21.68 30.70
CA VAL A 70 -17.34 21.80 29.79
C VAL A 70 -16.20 22.45 30.58
N GLY A 71 -15.03 21.81 30.52
CA GLY A 71 -13.83 22.25 31.22
C GLY A 71 -13.15 23.46 30.55
N ASP A 72 -12.25 24.11 31.29
CA ASP A 72 -11.29 25.07 30.71
C ASP A 72 -10.30 24.34 29.77
N ILE A 73 -10.17 23.03 29.95
CA ILE A 73 -9.37 22.10 29.17
C ILE A 73 -10.30 21.01 28.63
N SER A 74 -10.46 20.92 27.31
CA SER A 74 -11.37 19.99 26.65
C SER A 74 -10.73 19.38 25.42
N GLY A 75 -10.60 18.06 25.39
CA GLY A 75 -9.96 17.36 24.29
C GLY A 75 -10.59 16.00 23.99
N GLU A 76 -10.67 15.66 22.71
CA GLU A 76 -11.13 14.35 22.23
C GLU A 76 -10.06 13.73 21.34
N VAL A 77 -9.79 12.44 21.55
CA VAL A 77 -8.80 11.65 20.83
C VAL A 77 -9.52 10.42 20.28
N THR A 78 -9.46 10.22 18.97
CA THR A 78 -10.16 9.13 18.26
C THR A 78 -9.23 8.01 17.79
N ALA A 79 -7.91 8.17 17.95
CA ALA A 79 -6.92 7.15 17.63
C ALA A 79 -5.70 7.22 18.56
N ALA A 80 -5.07 6.08 18.82
CA ALA A 80 -3.83 6.00 19.57
C ALA A 80 -2.61 6.40 18.71
N THR A 81 -1.65 7.08 19.33
CA THR A 81 -0.33 7.37 18.75
C THR A 81 0.73 6.73 19.63
N ASN A 82 1.59 5.89 19.07
CA ASN A 82 2.67 5.19 19.79
C ASN A 82 2.19 4.44 21.06
N GLY A 83 1.03 3.76 20.97
CA GLY A 83 0.47 2.98 22.08
C GLY A 83 -0.14 3.80 23.21
N LYS A 84 -0.43 5.09 22.98
CA LYS A 84 -1.09 5.99 23.93
C LYS A 84 -2.20 6.81 23.25
N TRP A 85 -3.25 7.11 23.99
CA TRP A 85 -4.27 8.08 23.60
C TRP A 85 -3.89 9.40 24.26
N ILE A 86 -3.42 10.37 23.46
CA ILE A 86 -2.78 11.59 23.96
C ILE A 86 -3.54 12.82 23.46
N TYR A 87 -3.88 13.72 24.38
CA TYR A 87 -4.31 15.08 24.08
C TYR A 87 -3.27 16.08 24.63
N GLU A 88 -2.91 17.06 23.81
CA GLU A 88 -1.93 18.10 24.15
C GLU A 88 -2.51 19.48 23.81
N ASP A 89 -2.31 20.45 24.71
CA ASP A 89 -2.57 21.87 24.45
C ASP A 89 -1.33 22.69 24.83
N PRO A 90 -0.59 23.24 23.85
CA PRO A 90 0.65 23.97 24.11
C PRO A 90 0.43 25.38 24.70
N ASN A 91 -0.82 25.86 24.77
CA ASN A 91 -1.13 27.23 25.19
C ASN A 91 -1.54 27.33 26.66
N ILE A 92 -1.89 26.22 27.29
CA ILE A 92 -2.27 26.19 28.70
C ILE A 92 -1.05 26.51 29.57
N GLN A 93 -1.19 27.52 30.42
CA GLN A 93 -0.13 27.93 31.33
C GLN A 93 -0.48 27.50 32.76
N LEU A 94 0.19 26.44 33.22
CA LEU A 94 0.06 25.92 34.58
C LEU A 94 1.23 26.37 35.46
N LYS A 95 0.97 26.46 36.76
CA LYS A 95 1.96 26.76 37.80
C LYS A 95 2.02 25.62 38.79
N VAL A 96 3.19 25.43 39.40
CA VAL A 96 3.33 24.52 40.54
C VAL A 96 2.36 24.97 41.64
N GLY A 97 1.54 24.03 42.12
CA GLY A 97 0.46 24.26 43.07
C GLY A 97 -0.93 24.37 42.45
N ASP A 98 -1.07 24.51 41.13
CA ASP A 98 -2.38 24.46 40.47
C ASP A 98 -2.99 23.07 40.62
N VAL A 99 -4.31 23.02 40.86
CA VAL A 99 -5.08 21.77 40.95
C VAL A 99 -6.05 21.69 39.79
N ILE A 100 -5.90 20.68 38.94
CA ILE A 100 -6.82 20.38 37.85
C ILE A 100 -7.85 19.39 38.38
N TYR A 101 -9.12 19.80 38.44
CA TYR A 101 -10.24 18.89 38.68
C TYR A 101 -10.79 18.43 37.33
N TYR A 102 -10.97 17.13 37.14
CA TYR A 102 -11.29 16.58 35.82
C TYR A 102 -12.14 15.31 35.87
N TYR A 103 -12.75 15.02 34.72
CA TYR A 103 -13.31 13.71 34.41
C TYR A 103 -12.83 13.26 33.02
N VAL A 104 -12.84 11.95 32.79
CA VAL A 104 -12.52 11.35 31.49
C VAL A 104 -13.62 10.42 31.04
N PHE A 105 -13.86 10.40 29.73
CA PHE A 105 -14.80 9.52 29.09
C PHE A 105 -14.08 8.67 28.04
N ALA A 106 -14.38 7.38 27.98
CA ALA A 106 -13.78 6.45 27.04
C ALA A 106 -14.85 5.59 26.37
N VAL A 107 -14.71 5.32 25.06
CA VAL A 107 -15.57 4.36 24.37
C VAL A 107 -14.79 3.09 24.10
N TYR A 108 -15.15 2.01 24.79
CA TYR A 108 -14.54 0.70 24.65
C TYR A 108 -15.59 -0.31 24.18
N ASP A 109 -15.30 -1.02 23.08
CA ASP A 109 -16.21 -2.01 22.48
C ASP A 109 -17.64 -1.46 22.30
N ARG A 110 -17.73 -0.22 21.78
CA ARG A 110 -18.98 0.55 21.55
C ARG A 110 -19.78 0.92 22.80
N LYS A 111 -19.23 0.73 24.00
CA LYS A 111 -19.82 1.17 25.28
C LYS A 111 -19.04 2.35 25.86
N GLY A 112 -19.74 3.32 26.42
CA GLY A 112 -19.14 4.48 27.09
C GLY A 112 -18.84 4.20 28.55
N TYR A 113 -17.66 4.63 29.01
CA TYR A 113 -17.18 4.51 30.38
C TYR A 113 -16.77 5.90 30.86
N LEU A 114 -17.13 6.24 32.10
CA LEU A 114 -16.84 7.54 32.71
C LEU A 114 -16.03 7.32 33.99
N LYS A 115 -14.98 8.10 34.16
CA LYS A 115 -14.21 8.18 35.42
C LYS A 115 -14.10 9.64 35.84
N ASP A 116 -14.71 9.98 36.95
CA ASP A 116 -14.92 11.34 37.41
C ASP A 116 -14.40 11.56 38.84
N ASN A 117 -14.65 12.77 39.38
CA ASN A 117 -14.16 13.22 40.69
C ASN A 117 -12.64 13.05 40.84
N LEU A 118 -11.91 13.22 39.73
CA LEU A 118 -10.46 13.11 39.70
C LEU A 118 -9.84 14.49 39.92
N SER A 119 -8.67 14.50 40.54
CA SER A 119 -7.86 15.70 40.67
C SER A 119 -6.40 15.40 40.42
N PHE A 120 -5.69 16.41 39.92
CA PHE A 120 -4.25 16.37 39.71
C PHE A 120 -3.66 17.69 40.22
N THR A 121 -2.72 17.59 41.15
CA THR A 121 -1.97 18.76 41.64
C THR A 121 -0.66 18.85 40.89
N VAL A 122 -0.38 20.00 40.29
CA VAL A 122 0.88 20.27 39.59
C VAL A 122 2.00 20.38 40.63
N THR A 123 2.78 19.32 40.80
CA THR A 123 3.93 19.31 41.72
C THR A 123 5.21 19.80 41.06
N GLU A 124 5.30 19.70 39.73
CA GLU A 124 6.45 20.12 38.94
C GLU A 124 6.01 20.56 37.54
N LEU A 125 6.84 21.37 36.88
CA LEU A 125 6.70 21.67 35.45
C LEU A 125 7.73 20.84 34.69
N VAL A 126 7.23 19.91 33.88
CA VAL A 126 8.03 19.05 33.01
C VAL A 126 8.67 19.91 31.93
N ASP A 127 9.99 19.94 31.92
CA ASP A 127 10.74 20.53 30.83
C ASP A 127 10.84 19.50 29.70
N VAL A 128 10.03 19.68 28.66
CA VAL A 128 10.00 18.79 27.49
C VAL A 128 11.35 18.78 26.74
N ASN A 129 12.24 19.75 27.01
CA ASN A 129 13.61 19.74 26.49
C ASN A 129 14.62 19.01 27.39
N SER A 130 14.32 18.79 28.69
CA SER A 130 15.17 18.00 29.60
C SER A 130 14.58 16.66 30.02
N GLN A 131 13.35 16.38 29.60
CA GLN A 131 12.86 15.04 29.29
C GLN A 131 12.85 14.89 27.76
N ALA A 132 14.04 14.70 27.19
CA ALA A 132 14.11 13.89 25.97
C ALA A 132 13.25 12.64 26.24
N PRO A 133 12.38 12.23 25.31
CA PRO A 133 11.66 10.97 25.46
C PRO A 133 12.69 9.93 25.88
N VAL A 134 12.35 9.03 26.81
CA VAL A 134 13.10 7.78 26.95
C VAL A 134 13.33 7.33 25.52
N GLN A 135 14.59 7.39 25.10
CA GLN A 135 14.99 7.08 23.75
C GLN A 135 14.55 5.63 23.57
N THR A 136 13.39 5.40 22.95
CA THR A 136 13.36 4.33 21.95
C THR A 136 14.46 4.76 21.02
N ASP A 137 15.65 4.19 21.26
CA ASP A 137 16.96 4.51 20.72
C ASP A 137 16.80 4.96 19.25
N CYS A 138 16.49 6.24 19.04
CA CYS A 138 15.99 6.73 17.76
C CYS A 138 17.24 7.00 16.93
N ARG A 139 17.74 5.91 16.38
CA ARG A 139 18.96 5.93 15.59
C ARG A 139 18.70 6.79 14.36
N PRO A 140 19.65 7.68 14.00
CA PRO A 140 19.55 8.46 12.78
C PRO A 140 19.30 7.56 11.58
N THR A 141 18.41 7.98 10.69
CA THR A 141 18.08 7.28 9.46
C THR A 141 18.25 8.22 8.27
N ALA A 142 18.57 7.65 7.11
CA ALA A 142 18.51 8.38 5.84
C ALA A 142 17.06 8.55 5.36
N THR A 143 16.11 7.78 5.91
CA THR A 143 14.72 7.82 5.49
C THR A 143 14.07 9.17 5.81
N VAL A 144 13.43 9.75 4.81
CA VAL A 144 12.63 10.97 4.94
C VAL A 144 11.17 10.61 4.65
N VAL A 145 10.26 11.03 5.53
CA VAL A 145 8.82 10.88 5.32
C VAL A 145 8.22 12.25 5.02
N ARG A 146 7.19 12.29 4.16
CA ARG A 146 6.52 13.55 3.80
C ARG A 146 5.93 14.27 5.03
N ILE A 147 5.44 13.51 6.01
CA ILE A 147 4.82 14.03 7.24
C ILE A 147 5.45 13.32 8.43
N GLY A 148 6.01 14.11 9.36
CA GLY A 148 6.62 13.61 10.60
C GLY A 148 8.11 13.30 10.48
N THR A 149 8.60 12.45 11.38
CA THR A 149 10.00 11.98 11.43
C THR A 149 10.02 10.47 11.61
N ALA A 150 11.14 9.83 11.23
CA ALA A 150 11.33 8.39 11.36
C ALA A 150 12.66 8.08 12.07
N CYS A 151 12.70 6.97 12.79
CA CYS A 151 13.91 6.38 13.37
C CYS A 151 14.36 5.17 12.54
N ALA A 152 15.66 4.86 12.53
CA ALA A 152 16.14 3.69 11.80
C ALA A 152 15.45 2.39 12.26
N GLY A 153 15.03 1.57 11.29
CA GLY A 153 14.29 0.33 11.53
C GLY A 153 12.81 0.49 11.91
N GLN A 154 12.32 1.72 12.10
CA GLN A 154 10.91 1.98 12.41
C GLN A 154 10.02 1.58 11.22
N THR A 155 8.92 0.88 11.48
CA THR A 155 7.85 0.71 10.48
C THR A 155 7.12 2.04 10.32
N ILE A 156 7.21 2.62 9.12
CA ILE A 156 6.64 3.94 8.79
C ILE A 156 5.35 3.85 7.97
N PHE A 157 5.05 2.66 7.44
CA PHE A 157 3.79 2.35 6.78
C PHE A 157 3.53 0.84 6.86
N GLU A 158 2.28 0.46 7.11
CA GLU A 158 1.84 -0.94 7.10
C GLU A 158 0.35 -1.04 6.78
N ASP A 159 0.02 -1.93 5.85
CA ASP A 159 -1.35 -2.34 5.55
C ASP A 159 -1.40 -3.85 5.39
N ASN A 160 -2.22 -4.51 6.21
CA ASN A 160 -2.49 -5.95 6.16
C ASN A 160 -3.82 -6.26 5.44
N PHE A 161 -4.47 -5.24 4.85
CA PHE A 161 -5.70 -5.36 4.08
C PHE A 161 -6.81 -6.13 4.80
N ASP A 162 -7.02 -5.85 6.09
CA ASP A 162 -8.22 -6.29 6.82
C ASP A 162 -9.50 -5.66 6.24
N SER A 163 -9.36 -4.47 5.63
CA SER A 163 -10.40 -3.74 4.91
C SER A 163 -9.78 -2.80 3.88
N LEU A 164 -10.54 -2.35 2.88
CA LEU A 164 -10.07 -1.37 1.90
C LEU A 164 -10.07 0.04 2.53
N ARG A 165 -8.89 0.49 2.97
CA ARG A 165 -8.68 1.80 3.61
C ARG A 165 -8.52 2.92 2.59
N GLU A 166 -9.62 3.55 2.18
CA GLU A 166 -9.62 4.67 1.20
C GLU A 166 -9.10 6.00 1.75
N ASP A 167 -8.87 6.09 3.06
CA ASP A 167 -8.11 7.16 3.70
C ASP A 167 -6.60 7.05 3.38
N LEU A 168 -6.10 5.83 3.17
CA LEU A 168 -4.71 5.56 2.79
C LEU A 168 -4.52 5.37 1.29
N TRP A 169 -5.48 4.72 0.63
CA TRP A 169 -5.38 4.33 -0.77
C TRP A 169 -6.36 5.11 -1.64
N GLN A 170 -5.84 5.75 -2.68
CA GLN A 170 -6.66 6.29 -3.75
C GLN A 170 -6.84 5.20 -4.81
N ILE A 171 -8.09 4.77 -5.04
CA ILE A 171 -8.42 3.98 -6.24
C ILE A 171 -8.36 4.90 -7.45
N GLU A 172 -7.55 4.53 -8.43
CA GLU A 172 -7.33 5.28 -9.65
C GLU A 172 -8.48 5.08 -10.65
N GLN A 173 -8.85 6.16 -11.32
CA GLN A 173 -9.88 6.15 -12.36
C GLN A 173 -9.47 7.07 -13.51
N TYR A 174 -8.91 6.48 -14.56
CA TYR A 174 -8.46 7.13 -15.78
C TYR A 174 -8.09 6.09 -16.87
N ILE A 175 -7.91 6.56 -18.09
CA ILE A 175 -7.41 5.81 -19.24
C ILE A 175 -5.93 6.16 -19.40
N PRO A 176 -5.00 5.22 -19.16
CA PRO A 176 -3.58 5.45 -19.34
C PRO A 176 -3.21 5.68 -20.81
N ASP A 177 -2.27 6.60 -21.03
CA ASP A 177 -1.72 6.92 -22.35
C ASP A 177 -0.20 6.68 -22.31
N GLN A 178 0.59 7.68 -21.92
CA GLN A 178 2.05 7.55 -21.85
C GLN A 178 2.56 7.10 -20.46
N PRO A 179 3.75 6.45 -20.39
CA PRO A 179 4.61 6.01 -21.51
C PRO A 179 4.36 4.55 -21.95
N GLU A 180 3.51 3.78 -21.26
CA GLU A 180 3.35 2.33 -21.47
C GLU A 180 2.19 1.93 -22.40
N TYR A 181 1.19 2.81 -22.56
CA TYR A 181 -0.04 2.58 -23.32
C TYR A 181 -0.69 1.19 -23.11
N PRO A 182 -0.92 0.72 -21.86
CA PRO A 182 -1.63 -0.53 -21.64
C PRO A 182 -3.05 -0.46 -22.19
N PHE A 183 -3.60 -1.61 -22.60
CA PHE A 183 -4.93 -1.71 -23.21
C PHE A 183 -6.03 -1.79 -22.16
N VAL A 184 -5.88 -1.03 -21.08
CA VAL A 184 -6.80 -0.99 -19.94
C VAL A 184 -7.40 0.39 -19.78
N SER A 185 -8.49 0.45 -19.03
CA SER A 185 -8.89 1.64 -18.30
C SER A 185 -8.92 1.30 -16.83
N TYR A 186 -8.29 2.13 -16.00
CA TYR A 186 -8.42 2.01 -14.55
C TYR A 186 -9.75 2.63 -14.17
N GLN A 187 -10.59 1.88 -13.48
CA GLN A 187 -11.92 2.32 -13.10
C GLN A 187 -12.25 1.90 -11.68
N ARG A 188 -13.20 2.64 -11.10
CA ARG A 188 -13.90 2.25 -9.88
C ARG A 188 -15.37 1.97 -10.22
N PRO A 189 -15.72 0.75 -10.68
CA PRO A 189 -17.11 0.40 -10.92
C PRO A 189 -17.92 0.45 -9.60
N PRO A 190 -19.26 0.57 -9.66
CA PRO A 190 -20.10 0.33 -8.49
C PRO A 190 -19.70 -0.99 -7.82
N ASN A 191 -19.56 -0.98 -6.49
CA ASN A 191 -19.09 -2.10 -5.66
C ASN A 191 -17.62 -2.53 -5.85
N ALA A 192 -16.75 -1.64 -6.36
CA ALA A 192 -15.30 -1.86 -6.40
C ALA A 192 -14.89 -3.17 -7.10
N GLN A 193 -15.55 -3.49 -8.23
CA GLN A 193 -15.41 -4.79 -8.89
C GLN A 193 -13.99 -5.18 -9.35
N THR A 194 -13.06 -4.22 -9.45
CA THR A 194 -11.67 -4.45 -9.87
C THR A 194 -10.64 -4.30 -8.76
N VAL A 195 -11.04 -3.75 -7.60
CA VAL A 195 -10.20 -3.57 -6.41
C VAL A 195 -11.06 -3.92 -5.19
N SER A 196 -10.85 -5.10 -4.62
CA SER A 196 -11.59 -5.56 -3.45
C SER A 196 -10.63 -5.99 -2.34
N VAL A 197 -11.16 -6.08 -1.13
CA VAL A 197 -10.49 -6.75 -0.02
C VAL A 197 -11.37 -7.93 0.39
N GLU A 198 -10.80 -9.14 0.31
CA GLU A 198 -11.51 -10.39 0.55
C GLU A 198 -10.62 -11.31 1.39
N ASN A 199 -11.15 -11.78 2.53
CA ASN A 199 -10.45 -12.70 3.44
C ASN A 199 -9.07 -12.19 3.91
N GLY A 200 -8.92 -10.88 4.13
CA GLY A 200 -7.65 -10.27 4.55
C GLY A 200 -6.65 -10.05 3.41
N TYR A 201 -7.07 -10.17 2.15
CA TYR A 201 -6.22 -9.92 0.99
C TYR A 201 -6.77 -8.78 0.15
N LEU A 202 -5.91 -7.84 -0.24
CA LEU A 202 -6.20 -6.97 -1.37
C LEU A 202 -6.18 -7.80 -2.65
N ARG A 203 -7.23 -7.67 -3.46
CA ARG A 203 -7.31 -8.28 -4.78
C ARG A 203 -7.54 -7.22 -5.84
N ILE A 204 -6.67 -7.18 -6.83
CA ILE A 204 -6.82 -6.35 -8.02
C ILE A 204 -7.04 -7.28 -9.21
N GLU A 205 -8.25 -7.26 -9.77
CA GLU A 205 -8.66 -8.21 -10.80
C GLU A 205 -9.16 -7.49 -12.06
N PRO A 206 -8.50 -7.70 -13.22
CA PRO A 206 -8.94 -7.16 -14.50
C PRO A 206 -10.18 -7.90 -15.01
N LYS A 207 -11.06 -7.16 -15.69
CA LYS A 207 -12.33 -7.63 -16.26
C LYS A 207 -12.51 -7.11 -17.68
N LEU A 208 -13.43 -7.69 -18.44
CA LEU A 208 -13.73 -7.21 -19.78
C LEU A 208 -14.59 -5.93 -19.73
N GLN A 209 -14.21 -4.94 -20.54
CA GLN A 209 -14.97 -3.70 -20.68
C GLN A 209 -16.35 -3.95 -21.28
N GLN A 210 -16.49 -4.90 -22.22
CA GLN A 210 -17.78 -5.24 -22.83
C GLN A 210 -18.79 -5.84 -21.85
N GLU A 211 -18.35 -6.30 -20.68
CA GLU A 211 -19.20 -6.91 -19.65
C GLU A 211 -19.62 -5.91 -18.57
N GLN A 212 -19.11 -4.68 -18.64
CA GLN A 212 -19.45 -3.64 -17.69
C GLN A 212 -20.83 -3.02 -18.00
N PRO A 213 -21.54 -2.49 -16.99
CA PRO A 213 -22.84 -1.85 -17.19
C PRO A 213 -22.79 -0.77 -18.26
N GLY A 214 -23.65 -0.88 -19.27
CA GLY A 214 -23.73 0.07 -20.40
C GLY A 214 -22.75 -0.21 -21.54
N PHE A 215 -21.98 -1.30 -21.49
CA PHE A 215 -21.07 -1.71 -22.54
C PHE A 215 -21.44 -3.09 -23.11
N ASN A 216 -20.97 -3.33 -24.32
CA ASN A 216 -21.05 -4.57 -25.08
C ASN A 216 -19.96 -4.56 -26.17
N ASN A 217 -19.89 -5.61 -26.98
CA ASN A 217 -18.91 -5.71 -28.05
C ASN A 217 -18.96 -4.52 -29.04
N GLU A 218 -20.15 -4.10 -29.47
CA GLU A 218 -20.35 -3.00 -30.43
C GLU A 218 -19.90 -1.65 -29.86
N SER A 219 -20.11 -1.45 -28.55
CA SER A 219 -19.73 -0.22 -27.84
C SER A 219 -18.22 -0.01 -27.81
N LEU A 220 -17.41 -1.06 -27.88
CA LEU A 220 -15.96 -0.91 -27.94
C LEU A 220 -15.51 -0.25 -29.25
N TYR A 221 -16.23 -0.46 -30.35
CA TYR A 221 -15.89 0.07 -31.66
C TYR A 221 -16.45 1.46 -31.95
N SER A 222 -17.54 1.84 -31.28
CA SER A 222 -18.32 3.03 -31.65
C SER A 222 -18.76 3.90 -30.46
N GLY A 223 -18.62 3.39 -29.24
CA GLY A 223 -19.08 4.00 -28.02
C GLY A 223 -18.15 5.10 -27.49
N THR A 224 -18.52 5.60 -26.31
CA THR A 224 -17.73 6.57 -25.54
C THR A 224 -17.59 6.05 -24.13
N LEU A 225 -16.35 5.95 -23.64
CA LEU A 225 -16.07 5.71 -22.23
C LEU A 225 -15.88 7.06 -21.54
N ASN A 226 -16.67 7.30 -20.48
CA ASN A 226 -16.66 8.52 -19.70
C ASN A 226 -16.47 8.19 -18.22
N LEU A 227 -15.35 8.63 -17.67
CA LEU A 227 -14.91 8.39 -16.30
C LEU A 227 -14.90 9.68 -15.45
N PHE A 228 -15.60 10.74 -15.87
CA PHE A 228 -15.57 12.02 -15.16
C PHE A 228 -16.12 11.99 -13.73
N SER A 229 -16.96 11.02 -13.40
CA SER A 229 -17.59 10.90 -12.07
C SER A 229 -16.60 10.71 -10.92
N GLY A 230 -15.38 10.23 -11.21
CA GLY A 230 -14.35 9.95 -10.21
C GLY A 230 -12.94 10.08 -10.75
N CYS A 231 -12.75 10.87 -11.82
CA CYS A 231 -11.48 11.02 -12.51
C CYS A 231 -10.34 11.40 -11.57
N THR A 232 -9.25 10.62 -11.56
CA THR A 232 -8.07 10.84 -10.70
C THR A 232 -6.88 11.47 -11.43
N ARG A 233 -7.09 11.84 -12.69
CA ARG A 233 -6.10 12.48 -13.57
C ARG A 233 -6.72 13.70 -14.27
N THR A 234 -6.08 14.22 -15.30
CA THR A 234 -6.64 15.33 -16.08
C THR A 234 -7.87 14.86 -16.85
N ALA A 235 -8.73 15.81 -17.23
CA ALA A 235 -9.99 15.53 -17.89
C ALA A 235 -9.81 14.72 -19.20
N GLU A 236 -8.72 14.96 -19.93
CA GLU A 236 -8.37 14.29 -21.18
C GLU A 236 -8.15 12.79 -20.96
N ALA A 237 -7.59 12.40 -19.81
CA ALA A 237 -7.36 10.99 -19.46
C ALA A 237 -8.65 10.27 -19.05
N CYS A 238 -9.78 10.97 -18.89
CA CYS A 238 -11.01 10.38 -18.35
C CYS A 238 -12.15 10.28 -19.37
N ARG A 239 -11.87 10.58 -20.64
CA ARG A 239 -12.86 10.38 -21.70
C ARG A 239 -12.19 9.97 -23.00
N VAL A 240 -12.68 8.88 -23.58
CA VAL A 240 -12.29 8.46 -24.93
C VAL A 240 -13.52 8.07 -25.74
N ARG A 241 -13.51 8.42 -27.02
CA ARG A 241 -14.52 8.00 -27.99
C ARG A 241 -13.86 7.09 -29.00
N ALA A 242 -14.44 5.92 -29.22
CA ALA A 242 -13.93 5.00 -30.21
C ALA A 242 -14.13 5.56 -31.63
N TRP A 243 -13.13 5.38 -32.49
CA TRP A 243 -13.21 5.77 -33.88
C TRP A 243 -12.25 4.94 -34.76
N GLY A 244 -12.82 4.25 -35.76
CA GLY A 244 -12.06 3.43 -36.69
C GLY A 244 -11.32 2.29 -35.98
N ALA A 245 -9.99 2.32 -36.02
CA ALA A 245 -9.16 1.31 -35.35
C ALA A 245 -8.81 1.64 -33.89
N SER A 246 -9.09 2.87 -33.44
CA SER A 246 -8.94 3.29 -32.05
C SER A 246 -10.21 2.91 -31.29
N ILE A 247 -10.26 1.69 -30.77
CA ILE A 247 -11.37 1.19 -29.95
C ILE A 247 -11.27 1.71 -28.51
N LEU A 248 -12.35 1.57 -27.73
CA LEU A 248 -12.28 1.74 -26.29
C LEU A 248 -11.32 0.71 -25.67
N PRO A 249 -10.66 1.00 -24.53
CA PRO A 249 -9.84 0.02 -23.83
C PRO A 249 -10.63 -1.28 -23.60
N PRO A 250 -10.15 -2.43 -24.11
CA PRO A 250 -10.92 -3.68 -24.02
C PRO A 250 -11.04 -4.23 -22.59
N VAL A 251 -10.15 -3.80 -21.70
CA VAL A 251 -10.04 -4.28 -20.33
C VAL A 251 -10.32 -3.15 -19.35
N VAL A 252 -11.06 -3.46 -18.29
CA VAL A 252 -11.21 -2.62 -17.10
C VAL A 252 -10.40 -3.24 -15.98
N SER A 253 -9.54 -2.46 -15.34
CA SER A 253 -8.68 -2.96 -14.28
C SER A 253 -8.67 -2.03 -13.06
N GLY A 254 -8.00 -2.48 -12.01
CA GLY A 254 -7.78 -1.73 -10.78
C GLY A 254 -6.33 -1.26 -10.67
N ARG A 255 -6.17 -0.07 -10.08
CA ARG A 255 -4.88 0.48 -9.65
C ARG A 255 -5.14 1.36 -8.42
N ILE A 256 -4.27 1.26 -7.42
CA ILE A 256 -4.32 2.08 -6.21
C ILE A 256 -2.99 2.78 -5.97
N THR A 257 -3.05 3.99 -5.41
CA THR A 257 -1.86 4.78 -5.04
C THR A 257 -1.95 5.21 -3.57
N SER A 258 -0.82 5.26 -2.86
CA SER A 258 -0.80 5.73 -1.48
C SER A 258 -1.04 7.24 -1.43
N LYS A 259 -2.19 7.65 -0.89
CA LYS A 259 -2.73 9.01 -0.98
C LYS A 259 -1.99 10.01 -0.10
N THR A 260 -1.74 9.62 1.15
CA THR A 260 -1.14 10.49 2.18
C THR A 260 0.31 10.13 2.46
N PHE A 261 0.71 8.91 2.12
CA PHE A 261 2.04 8.38 2.38
C PHE A 261 2.95 8.52 1.17
N ALA A 262 4.09 9.19 1.38
CA ALA A 262 5.21 9.22 0.45
C ALA A 262 6.50 9.37 1.28
N PHE A 263 7.58 8.78 0.79
CA PHE A 263 8.84 8.69 1.53
C PHE A 263 10.03 8.65 0.57
N THR A 264 11.20 8.97 1.10
CA THR A 264 12.50 8.85 0.45
C THR A 264 13.33 7.86 1.24
N TYR A 265 13.81 6.81 0.59
CA TYR A 265 14.62 5.73 1.16
C TYR A 265 13.92 4.87 2.21
N GLY A 266 14.14 3.56 2.15
CA GLY A 266 13.53 2.59 3.06
C GLY A 266 13.63 1.17 2.54
N VAL A 267 13.08 0.24 3.31
CA VAL A 267 12.84 -1.13 2.88
C VAL A 267 11.34 -1.30 2.68
N VAL A 268 10.93 -1.56 1.44
CA VAL A 268 9.54 -1.91 1.12
C VAL A 268 9.46 -3.43 1.01
N GLU A 269 8.48 -4.02 1.67
CA GLU A 269 8.15 -5.45 1.62
C GLU A 269 6.70 -5.57 1.15
N VAL A 270 6.48 -6.35 0.10
CA VAL A 270 5.16 -6.66 -0.46
C VAL A 270 5.03 -8.17 -0.52
N ARG A 271 4.13 -8.74 0.28
CA ARG A 271 3.81 -10.18 0.19
C ARG A 271 2.64 -10.38 -0.74
N ALA A 272 2.88 -10.97 -1.90
CA ALA A 272 1.88 -11.05 -2.97
C ALA A 272 1.99 -12.34 -3.78
N LYS A 273 0.88 -12.69 -4.44
CA LYS A 273 0.79 -13.70 -5.49
C LYS A 273 0.49 -12.99 -6.82
N LEU A 274 1.37 -13.18 -7.80
CA LEU A 274 1.30 -12.47 -9.09
C LEU A 274 0.21 -13.05 -10.01
N PRO A 275 -0.36 -12.25 -10.93
CA PRO A 275 -1.43 -12.71 -11.81
C PRO A 275 -0.95 -13.77 -12.82
N LEU A 276 -1.84 -14.71 -13.13
CA LEU A 276 -1.70 -15.69 -14.20
C LEU A 276 -2.83 -15.52 -15.23
N GLY A 277 -2.44 -15.23 -16.45
CA GLY A 277 -3.31 -14.97 -17.58
C GLY A 277 -2.52 -14.29 -18.69
N ASP A 278 -2.73 -14.74 -19.92
CA ASP A 278 -1.98 -14.21 -21.06
C ASP A 278 -2.16 -12.70 -21.17
N TRP A 279 -1.03 -12.05 -21.44
CA TRP A 279 -0.95 -10.60 -21.66
C TRP A 279 -1.24 -9.75 -20.42
N LEU A 280 -1.31 -10.33 -19.21
CA LEU A 280 -1.39 -9.58 -17.95
C LEU A 280 0.00 -9.24 -17.41
N TYR A 281 0.10 -8.15 -16.67
CA TYR A 281 1.29 -7.87 -15.85
C TYR A 281 0.93 -7.06 -14.59
N PRO A 282 1.57 -7.34 -13.45
CA PRO A 282 1.37 -6.57 -12.24
C PRO A 282 2.17 -5.28 -12.27
N GLU A 283 1.68 -4.29 -11.55
CA GLU A 283 2.37 -3.05 -11.24
C GLU A 283 2.60 -3.02 -9.72
N ILE A 284 3.83 -3.28 -9.28
CA ILE A 284 4.24 -3.13 -7.87
C ILE A 284 5.38 -2.12 -7.86
N LEU A 285 5.00 -0.85 -7.73
CA LEU A 285 5.85 0.29 -8.08
C LEU A 285 6.02 1.25 -6.90
N LEU A 286 7.17 1.92 -6.89
CA LEU A 286 7.33 3.22 -6.28
C LEU A 286 7.40 4.26 -7.40
N GLU A 287 6.59 5.31 -7.32
CA GLU A 287 6.56 6.38 -8.32
C GLU A 287 6.84 7.75 -7.70
N SER A 288 7.60 8.60 -8.39
CA SER A 288 7.87 9.97 -7.92
C SER A 288 6.57 10.76 -7.76
N GLN A 289 6.40 11.34 -6.58
CA GLN A 289 5.22 12.14 -6.23
C GLN A 289 5.19 13.49 -6.97
N LEU A 290 6.34 14.16 -7.05
CA LEU A 290 6.44 15.54 -7.57
C LEU A 290 7.00 15.64 -8.99
N LYS A 291 7.50 14.53 -9.56
CA LYS A 291 8.08 14.47 -10.91
C LYS A 291 9.16 15.55 -11.13
N LYS A 292 10.01 15.79 -10.12
CA LYS A 292 11.06 16.84 -10.08
C LYS A 292 11.99 16.88 -11.30
N TYR A 293 12.30 15.72 -11.88
CA TYR A 293 13.25 15.60 -13.00
C TYR A 293 12.56 15.54 -14.38
N GLY A 294 11.23 15.68 -14.42
CA GLY A 294 10.42 15.67 -15.63
C GLY A 294 9.32 14.61 -15.63
N THR A 295 8.31 14.81 -16.46
CA THR A 295 7.10 13.97 -16.53
C THR A 295 7.14 12.93 -17.64
N LEU A 296 7.92 13.16 -18.70
CA LEU A 296 7.98 12.30 -19.88
C LEU A 296 8.95 11.13 -19.69
N ASN A 297 8.69 10.00 -20.35
CA ASN A 297 9.61 8.86 -20.49
C ASN A 297 10.28 8.37 -19.18
N TYR A 298 9.58 8.46 -18.04
CA TYR A 298 10.12 8.14 -16.71
C TYR A 298 11.29 9.03 -16.24
N ALA A 299 11.41 10.26 -16.74
CA ALA A 299 12.48 11.18 -16.36
C ALA A 299 12.67 11.35 -14.83
N SER A 300 11.58 11.26 -14.05
CA SER A 300 11.61 11.29 -12.57
C SER A 300 11.67 9.94 -11.88
N GLY A 301 11.89 8.86 -12.61
CA GLY A 301 12.09 7.54 -12.06
C GLY A 301 10.79 6.81 -11.68
N VAL A 302 10.84 5.49 -11.84
CA VAL A 302 9.95 4.51 -11.22
C VAL A 302 10.83 3.38 -10.68
N ILE A 303 10.57 2.89 -9.47
CA ILE A 303 11.20 1.66 -8.97
C ILE A 303 10.16 0.57 -9.07
N ARG A 304 10.37 -0.40 -9.97
CA ARG A 304 9.55 -1.60 -10.04
C ARG A 304 10.09 -2.62 -9.05
N ILE A 305 9.36 -2.88 -7.97
CA ILE A 305 9.78 -3.79 -6.90
C ILE A 305 9.86 -5.22 -7.44
N ALA A 306 8.83 -5.65 -8.15
CA ALA A 306 8.72 -6.96 -8.75
C ALA A 306 7.63 -7.00 -9.83
N GLY A 307 7.76 -7.94 -10.77
CA GLY A 307 6.73 -8.30 -11.72
C GLY A 307 7.11 -9.57 -12.49
N ALA A 308 6.10 -10.26 -12.99
CA ALA A 308 6.23 -11.39 -13.91
C ALA A 308 5.09 -11.28 -14.93
N LEU A 309 5.37 -11.56 -16.20
CA LEU A 309 4.32 -11.55 -17.22
C LEU A 309 3.35 -12.71 -16.93
N GLY A 310 2.04 -12.46 -17.06
CA GLY A 310 1.01 -13.41 -16.64
C GLY A 310 0.92 -14.68 -17.49
N ASN A 311 1.51 -14.67 -18.69
CA ASN A 311 1.59 -15.84 -19.56
C ASN A 311 2.34 -16.97 -18.83
N ARG A 312 1.72 -18.16 -18.72
CA ARG A 312 2.36 -19.33 -18.09
C ARG A 312 3.63 -19.76 -18.84
N GLU A 313 3.61 -19.65 -20.16
CA GLU A 313 4.75 -19.89 -21.04
C GLU A 313 4.82 -18.79 -22.09
N LEU A 314 5.93 -18.08 -22.18
CA LEU A 314 6.10 -17.04 -23.20
C LEU A 314 7.58 -16.98 -23.58
N ARG A 315 7.90 -17.13 -24.87
CA ARG A 315 9.30 -17.24 -25.30
C ARG A 315 9.64 -16.30 -26.43
N LEU A 316 10.89 -15.87 -26.46
CA LEU A 316 11.51 -15.23 -27.62
C LEU A 316 12.71 -16.09 -28.02
N GLY A 317 12.56 -16.87 -29.09
CA GLY A 317 13.53 -17.91 -29.42
C GLY A 317 13.65 -18.93 -28.28
N SER A 318 14.85 -19.11 -27.76
CA SER A 318 15.12 -20.01 -26.62
C SER A 318 14.91 -19.38 -25.24
N ASN A 319 14.69 -18.06 -25.17
CA ASN A 319 14.63 -17.33 -23.91
C ASN A 319 13.20 -17.32 -23.36
N GLU A 320 13.04 -17.66 -22.08
CA GLU A 320 11.76 -17.54 -21.36
C GLU A 320 11.46 -16.06 -21.04
N TYR A 321 10.19 -15.69 -21.00
CA TYR A 321 9.69 -14.33 -20.70
C TYR A 321 8.40 -14.36 -19.89
N GLY A 322 7.75 -15.52 -19.76
CA GLY A 322 6.48 -15.66 -19.06
C GLY A 322 6.65 -15.61 -17.54
N ASN A 323 5.71 -16.23 -16.85
CA ASN A 323 5.58 -16.13 -15.40
C ASN A 323 6.69 -16.88 -14.62
N LYS A 324 7.62 -17.52 -15.32
CA LYS A 324 8.87 -18.08 -14.75
C LYS A 324 9.94 -17.02 -14.52
N VAL A 325 9.78 -15.83 -15.09
CA VAL A 325 10.76 -14.75 -15.08
C VAL A 325 10.29 -13.60 -14.21
N LEU A 326 10.96 -13.40 -13.08
CA LEU A 326 10.84 -12.22 -12.26
C LEU A 326 11.66 -11.10 -12.87
N TYR A 327 11.07 -9.92 -13.02
CA TYR A 327 11.74 -8.69 -13.41
C TYR A 327 11.42 -7.56 -12.45
N GLY A 328 12.31 -6.57 -12.41
CA GLY A 328 12.21 -5.44 -11.50
C GLY A 328 13.48 -4.60 -11.56
N GLY A 329 13.45 -3.42 -10.98
CA GLY A 329 14.54 -2.47 -11.05
C GLY A 329 14.08 -1.02 -11.19
N PRO A 330 15.01 -0.07 -11.06
CA PRO A 330 14.76 1.33 -11.38
C PRO A 330 14.60 1.54 -12.89
N ILE A 331 13.66 2.39 -13.30
CA ILE A 331 13.41 2.80 -14.68
C ILE A 331 13.44 4.32 -14.72
N MET A 332 14.25 4.89 -15.61
CA MET A 332 14.38 6.35 -15.74
C MET A 332 14.42 6.85 -17.20
N ASP A 333 14.25 5.94 -18.15
CA ASP A 333 14.08 6.20 -19.57
C ASP A 333 13.23 5.08 -20.17
N LEU A 334 12.29 5.41 -21.05
CA LEU A 334 11.46 4.41 -21.72
C LEU A 334 12.30 3.61 -22.73
N ARG A 335 13.16 4.28 -23.50
CA ARG A 335 13.96 3.63 -24.56
C ARG A 335 15.02 2.69 -23.98
N CYS A 336 15.66 3.11 -22.89
CA CYS A 336 16.70 2.38 -22.19
C CYS A 336 16.21 1.76 -20.87
N ARG A 337 14.93 1.41 -20.79
CA ARG A 337 14.29 0.89 -19.58
C ARG A 337 15.01 -0.31 -18.95
N ASP A 338 15.65 -1.13 -19.78
CA ASP A 338 16.26 -2.39 -19.33
C ASP A 338 17.66 -2.22 -18.72
N ILE A 339 18.28 -1.03 -18.81
CA ILE A 339 19.66 -0.79 -18.35
C ILE A 339 19.84 -1.04 -16.86
N LEU A 340 18.83 -0.72 -16.05
CA LEU A 340 18.85 -0.87 -14.60
C LEU A 340 17.84 -1.91 -14.11
N THR A 341 17.33 -2.78 -14.97
CA THR A 341 16.41 -3.86 -14.55
C THR A 341 17.11 -5.20 -14.49
N GLY A 342 16.77 -5.98 -13.48
CA GLY A 342 17.23 -7.35 -13.30
C GLY A 342 16.21 -8.36 -13.79
N ARG A 343 16.69 -9.60 -13.92
CA ARG A 343 15.89 -10.78 -14.23
C ARG A 343 16.31 -11.96 -13.36
N LYS A 344 15.36 -12.69 -12.78
CA LYS A 344 15.56 -14.00 -12.12
C LYS A 344 14.58 -15.02 -12.71
N GLU A 345 15.11 -16.15 -13.18
CA GLU A 345 14.30 -17.24 -13.73
C GLU A 345 14.19 -18.40 -12.73
N ILE A 346 12.99 -18.96 -12.60
CA ILE A 346 12.74 -20.20 -11.85
C ILE A 346 12.85 -21.40 -12.81
N ILE A 347 13.65 -22.41 -12.43
CA ILE A 347 13.97 -23.56 -13.29
C ILE A 347 13.08 -24.78 -13.01
N ASN A 348 12.45 -24.89 -11.83
CA ASN A 348 11.75 -26.09 -11.35
C ASN A 348 10.28 -26.20 -11.80
N ASN A 349 9.93 -25.67 -12.97
CA ASN A 349 8.57 -25.63 -13.55
C ASN A 349 7.49 -24.92 -12.71
N GLN A 350 7.86 -24.25 -11.62
CA GLN A 350 6.98 -23.34 -10.87
C GLN A 350 6.88 -21.98 -11.55
N LEU A 351 5.81 -21.25 -11.24
CA LEU A 351 5.54 -19.89 -11.69
C LEU A 351 5.53 -18.94 -10.48
N TRP A 352 5.92 -17.68 -10.68
CA TRP A 352 5.85 -16.65 -9.62
C TRP A 352 4.42 -16.33 -9.16
N GLY A 353 3.42 -16.71 -9.96
CA GLY A 353 2.00 -16.60 -9.66
C GLY A 353 1.39 -17.88 -9.11
N ASP A 354 2.16 -18.92 -8.75
CA ASP A 354 1.60 -20.14 -8.13
C ASP A 354 1.35 -19.93 -6.62
N ASP A 355 2.28 -19.27 -5.93
CA ASP A 355 2.27 -19.07 -4.47
C ASP A 355 2.51 -17.61 -4.07
N PHE A 356 2.36 -17.32 -2.77
CA PHE A 356 2.76 -16.03 -2.21
C PHE A 356 4.27 -15.96 -2.04
N HIS A 357 4.86 -14.86 -2.49
CA HIS A 357 6.25 -14.52 -2.27
C HIS A 357 6.36 -13.15 -1.60
N THR A 358 7.46 -12.95 -0.86
CA THR A 358 7.78 -11.64 -0.29
C THR A 358 8.77 -10.93 -1.19
N TYR A 359 8.27 -9.98 -1.98
CA TYR A 359 9.07 -9.11 -2.83
C TYR A 359 9.51 -7.90 -2.03
N SER A 360 10.81 -7.60 -2.03
CA SER A 360 11.31 -6.45 -1.28
C SER A 360 12.35 -5.66 -2.04
N VAL A 361 12.32 -4.34 -1.86
CA VAL A 361 13.38 -3.43 -2.28
C VAL A 361 13.92 -2.67 -1.07
N ARG A 362 15.23 -2.73 -0.87
CA ARG A 362 15.97 -1.78 -0.05
C ARG A 362 16.45 -0.65 -0.95
N TRP A 363 15.77 0.49 -0.88
CA TRP A 363 16.11 1.71 -1.59
C TRP A 363 16.88 2.63 -0.65
N ALA A 364 18.18 2.83 -0.90
CA ALA A 364 19.07 3.61 -0.05
C ALA A 364 19.89 4.62 -0.85
N PRO A 365 20.47 5.66 -0.20
CA PRO A 365 21.27 6.69 -0.86
C PRO A 365 22.45 6.16 -1.69
N ASP A 366 22.99 5.00 -1.30
CA ASP A 366 24.19 4.42 -1.88
C ASP A 366 23.89 3.36 -2.95
N ARG A 367 22.77 2.63 -2.84
CA ARG A 367 22.38 1.56 -3.77
C ARG A 367 20.92 1.16 -3.61
N ILE A 368 20.43 0.44 -4.62
CA ILE A 368 19.10 -0.19 -4.60
C ILE A 368 19.27 -1.70 -4.70
N THR A 369 18.68 -2.45 -3.77
CA THR A 369 18.83 -3.91 -3.68
C THR A 369 17.46 -4.57 -3.63
N PHE A 370 17.26 -5.60 -4.45
CA PHE A 370 16.01 -6.33 -4.57
C PHE A 370 16.18 -7.74 -4.02
N THR A 371 15.23 -8.15 -3.19
CA THR A 371 15.15 -9.49 -2.62
C THR A 371 13.79 -10.11 -2.92
N VAL A 372 13.78 -11.44 -2.97
CA VAL A 372 12.56 -12.24 -3.03
C VAL A 372 12.72 -13.37 -2.03
N ASP A 373 11.76 -13.52 -1.12
CA ASP A 373 11.80 -14.50 -0.02
C ASP A 373 13.08 -14.43 0.83
N GLY A 374 13.61 -13.22 1.00
CA GLY A 374 14.84 -12.95 1.76
C GLY A 374 16.15 -13.16 0.97
N GLU A 375 16.09 -13.67 -0.26
CA GLU A 375 17.26 -13.83 -1.12
C GLU A 375 17.46 -12.64 -2.06
N GLU A 376 18.64 -12.04 -2.04
CA GLU A 376 19.04 -11.04 -3.04
C GLU A 376 19.10 -11.66 -4.44
N TRP A 377 18.42 -11.02 -5.40
CA TRP A 377 18.43 -11.46 -6.79
C TRP A 377 18.88 -10.38 -7.76
N PHE A 378 18.88 -9.11 -7.33
CA PHE A 378 19.34 -8.01 -8.15
C PHE A 378 19.79 -6.82 -7.31
N ARG A 379 20.78 -6.08 -7.81
CA ARG A 379 21.34 -4.90 -7.17
C ARG A 379 21.77 -3.88 -8.22
N VAL A 380 21.56 -2.60 -7.88
CA VAL A 380 22.00 -1.46 -8.69
C VAL A 380 22.85 -0.53 -7.84
N ASP A 381 24.11 -0.39 -8.24
CA ASP A 381 25.04 0.58 -7.68
C ASP A 381 25.26 1.75 -8.68
N PRO A 382 25.33 3.01 -8.19
CA PRO A 382 25.68 4.16 -9.02
C PRO A 382 27.13 4.05 -9.53
N SER A 383 27.41 4.61 -10.71
CA SER A 383 28.80 4.76 -11.17
C SER A 383 29.45 6.00 -10.53
N ALA A 384 30.71 6.28 -10.87
CA ALA A 384 31.40 7.50 -10.42
C ALA A 384 30.64 8.80 -10.76
N SER A 385 29.81 8.79 -11.80
CA SER A 385 28.97 9.92 -12.22
C SER A 385 27.50 9.76 -11.82
N GLY A 386 27.20 8.86 -10.88
CA GLY A 386 25.86 8.49 -10.46
C GLY A 386 25.18 7.47 -11.39
N LEU A 387 23.88 7.21 -11.18
CA LEU A 387 23.10 6.29 -12.02
C LEU A 387 23.06 6.72 -13.49
N GLN A 388 23.01 8.02 -13.76
CA GLN A 388 23.07 8.55 -15.14
C GLN A 388 24.29 8.07 -15.92
N GLY A 389 25.42 7.82 -15.24
CA GLY A 389 26.65 7.32 -15.87
C GLY A 389 26.55 5.87 -16.34
N ARG A 390 25.46 5.16 -16.02
CA ARG A 390 25.14 3.82 -16.55
C ARG A 390 24.47 3.88 -17.92
N PHE A 391 24.03 5.06 -18.35
CA PHE A 391 23.30 5.26 -19.61
C PHE A 391 24.19 5.92 -20.66
N ASN A 392 24.20 5.35 -21.85
CA ASN A 392 24.87 5.93 -23.01
C ASN A 392 24.07 7.12 -23.60
N ASN A 393 24.66 7.81 -24.57
CA ASN A 393 24.11 9.06 -25.12
C ASN A 393 22.82 8.92 -25.92
N PHE A 394 22.40 7.73 -26.36
CA PHE A 394 21.14 7.56 -27.10
C PHE A 394 19.91 7.44 -26.18
N CYS A 395 20.13 7.22 -24.88
CA CYS A 395 19.09 7.22 -23.86
C CYS A 395 18.66 8.65 -23.51
N GLU A 396 17.35 8.88 -23.46
CA GLU A 396 16.75 10.22 -23.31
C GLU A 396 16.54 10.62 -21.84
N ILE A 397 17.55 10.36 -21.00
CA ILE A 397 17.53 10.77 -19.59
C ILE A 397 17.83 12.27 -19.42
N PRO A 398 17.21 12.96 -18.44
CA PRO A 398 17.40 14.40 -18.21
C PRO A 398 18.74 14.73 -17.52
N ARG A 399 19.87 14.49 -18.19
CA ARG A 399 21.24 14.55 -17.61
C ARG A 399 21.55 15.85 -16.86
N SER A 400 21.13 17.00 -17.39
CA SER A 400 21.35 18.30 -16.73
C SER A 400 20.66 18.37 -15.37
N LEU A 401 19.41 17.89 -15.26
CA LEU A 401 18.69 17.86 -14.00
C LEU A 401 19.26 16.78 -13.07
N LEU A 402 19.60 15.61 -13.59
CA LEU A 402 20.18 14.50 -12.81
C LEU A 402 21.53 14.87 -12.19
N SER A 403 22.35 15.67 -12.89
CA SER A 403 23.63 16.17 -12.35
C SER A 403 23.49 17.12 -11.16
N LEU A 404 22.29 17.68 -10.93
CA LEU A 404 21.97 18.52 -9.78
C LEU A 404 21.45 17.71 -8.58
N GLY A 405 21.17 16.43 -8.78
CA GLY A 405 20.71 15.51 -7.73
C GLY A 405 21.85 14.75 -7.07
N SER A 406 21.47 13.77 -6.25
CA SER A 406 22.39 12.81 -5.64
C SER A 406 22.92 11.78 -6.65
N SER A 407 23.85 10.93 -6.19
CA SER A 407 24.40 9.86 -7.02
C SER A 407 23.35 8.86 -7.54
N ILE A 408 22.18 8.79 -6.90
CA ILE A 408 21.07 7.92 -7.29
C ILE A 408 19.86 8.70 -7.85
N ALA A 409 20.03 9.98 -8.20
CA ALA A 409 18.99 10.73 -8.90
C ALA A 409 18.51 9.94 -10.14
N PRO A 410 17.20 9.88 -10.41
CA PRO A 410 16.12 10.68 -9.81
C PRO A 410 15.47 10.06 -8.56
N PHE A 411 16.03 8.98 -8.02
CA PHE A 411 15.49 8.24 -6.87
C PHE A 411 15.91 8.87 -5.53
N ASP A 412 15.90 10.19 -5.45
CA ASP A 412 16.30 11.00 -4.30
C ASP A 412 15.25 12.05 -3.94
N ASP A 413 14.00 11.75 -4.27
CA ASP A 413 12.81 12.52 -3.95
C ASP A 413 11.77 11.59 -3.30
N HIS A 414 10.63 12.14 -2.86
CA HIS A 414 9.54 11.36 -2.28
C HIS A 414 8.84 10.52 -3.34
N PHE A 415 8.72 9.23 -3.06
CA PHE A 415 7.99 8.28 -3.88
C PHE A 415 6.76 7.78 -3.12
N GLN A 416 5.68 7.58 -3.86
CA GLN A 416 4.44 6.95 -3.39
C GLN A 416 4.40 5.49 -3.85
N ILE A 417 3.63 4.66 -3.14
CA ILE A 417 3.40 3.26 -3.50
C ILE A 417 2.28 3.19 -4.50
N THR A 418 2.48 2.44 -5.58
CA THR A 418 1.46 2.18 -6.59
C THR A 418 1.33 0.69 -6.85
N ILE A 419 0.10 0.19 -6.77
CA ILE A 419 -0.23 -1.23 -6.99
C ILE A 419 -1.31 -1.33 -8.07
N GLY A 420 -1.17 -2.22 -9.05
CA GLY A 420 -2.16 -2.39 -10.10
C GLY A 420 -1.98 -3.66 -10.91
N VAL A 421 -2.92 -3.91 -11.82
CA VAL A 421 -2.79 -4.92 -12.88
C VAL A 421 -3.10 -4.27 -14.22
N ALA A 422 -2.24 -4.49 -15.19
CA ALA A 422 -2.42 -4.01 -16.55
C ALA A 422 -2.50 -5.19 -17.53
N ALA A 423 -2.95 -4.90 -18.75
CA ALA A 423 -3.12 -5.88 -19.81
C ALA A 423 -2.64 -5.33 -21.16
N GLY A 424 -1.96 -6.17 -21.93
CA GLY A 424 -1.43 -5.83 -23.25
C GLY A 424 -0.44 -4.67 -23.20
N GLY A 425 -0.64 -3.69 -24.08
CA GLY A 425 0.23 -2.52 -24.19
C GLY A 425 1.39 -2.69 -25.17
N ILE A 426 2.11 -1.60 -25.42
CA ILE A 426 3.16 -1.54 -26.46
C ILE A 426 4.58 -1.58 -25.89
N THR A 427 4.72 -1.80 -24.58
CA THR A 427 6.01 -1.66 -23.90
C THR A 427 6.43 -2.89 -23.10
N GLU A 428 5.55 -3.55 -22.33
CA GLU A 428 5.95 -4.71 -21.51
C GLU A 428 6.16 -5.99 -22.32
N PHE A 429 5.34 -6.23 -23.34
CA PHE A 429 5.46 -7.40 -24.20
C PHE A 429 6.30 -7.07 -25.43
N THR A 430 7.50 -7.63 -25.53
CA THR A 430 8.36 -7.43 -26.71
C THR A 430 7.75 -8.05 -27.97
N ASP A 431 8.12 -7.54 -29.15
CA ASP A 431 7.66 -8.10 -30.43
C ASP A 431 8.28 -9.49 -30.67
N ASN A 432 7.57 -10.35 -31.41
CA ASN A 432 7.98 -11.70 -31.77
C ASN A 432 8.00 -12.74 -30.64
N VAL A 433 7.47 -12.41 -29.46
CA VAL A 433 7.21 -13.45 -28.45
C VAL A 433 6.13 -14.42 -28.92
N ILE A 434 6.32 -15.67 -28.54
CA ILE A 434 5.45 -16.80 -28.86
C ILE A 434 4.95 -17.41 -27.56
N ASN A 435 3.66 -17.64 -27.47
CA ASN A 435 3.00 -18.23 -26.32
C ASN A 435 3.20 -19.77 -26.30
N GLY A 436 2.90 -20.43 -25.18
CA GLY A 436 3.09 -21.89 -25.04
C GLY A 436 2.35 -22.75 -26.05
N ASP A 437 1.23 -22.24 -26.60
CA ASP A 437 0.44 -22.90 -27.65
C ASP A 437 1.01 -22.69 -29.08
N GLY A 438 2.15 -22.03 -29.20
CA GLY A 438 2.81 -21.70 -30.46
C GLY A 438 2.24 -20.47 -31.17
N ARG A 439 1.24 -19.78 -30.60
CA ARG A 439 0.68 -18.56 -31.20
C ARG A 439 1.60 -17.36 -30.92
N PRO A 440 1.88 -16.51 -31.92
CA PRO A 440 2.62 -15.28 -31.70
C PRO A 440 1.75 -14.25 -30.96
N LYS A 441 2.40 -13.25 -30.34
CA LYS A 441 1.71 -12.05 -29.83
C LYS A 441 0.79 -11.46 -30.92
N PRO A 442 -0.50 -11.18 -30.62
CA PRO A 442 -1.46 -10.81 -31.66
C PRO A 442 -1.30 -9.37 -32.18
N TRP A 443 -0.51 -8.53 -31.51
CA TRP A 443 -0.18 -7.17 -31.96
C TRP A 443 1.32 -6.95 -32.14
N SER A 444 1.69 -5.84 -32.81
CA SER A 444 3.05 -5.31 -32.79
C SER A 444 3.05 -3.96 -32.08
N ASN A 445 4.12 -3.68 -31.33
CA ASN A 445 4.28 -2.48 -30.52
C ASN A 445 4.28 -1.18 -31.35
N ARG A 446 4.58 -1.25 -32.66
CA ARG A 446 4.58 -0.09 -33.57
C ARG A 446 3.26 0.08 -34.32
N ASN A 447 2.32 -0.85 -34.20
CA ASN A 447 1.10 -0.84 -35.00
C ASN A 447 -0.01 -0.01 -34.33
N ARG A 448 -0.57 0.96 -35.06
CA ARG A 448 -1.72 1.77 -34.59
C ARG A 448 -2.97 0.96 -34.27
N LYS A 449 -3.07 -0.28 -34.76
CA LYS A 449 -4.16 -1.23 -34.49
C LYS A 449 -3.86 -2.18 -33.33
N ALA A 450 -2.85 -1.92 -32.50
CA ALA A 450 -2.39 -2.87 -31.49
C ALA A 450 -3.49 -3.29 -30.50
N SER A 451 -4.17 -2.33 -29.87
CA SER A 451 -5.31 -2.60 -28.97
C SER A 451 -6.45 -3.34 -29.68
N LEU A 452 -6.74 -2.99 -30.93
CA LEU A 452 -7.74 -3.69 -31.74
C LEU A 452 -7.34 -5.15 -32.05
N ASN A 453 -6.08 -5.41 -32.36
CA ASN A 453 -5.62 -6.77 -32.63
C ASN A 453 -5.59 -7.61 -31.36
N PHE A 454 -5.16 -7.03 -30.24
CA PHE A 454 -5.32 -7.65 -28.92
C PHE A 454 -6.78 -8.02 -28.65
N TRP A 455 -7.71 -7.09 -28.91
CA TRP A 455 -9.14 -7.35 -28.75
C TRP A 455 -9.68 -8.46 -29.66
N LYS A 456 -9.28 -8.48 -30.93
CA LYS A 456 -9.72 -9.51 -31.88
C LYS A 456 -9.26 -10.91 -31.52
N ASP A 457 -8.16 -11.01 -30.77
CA ASP A 457 -7.63 -12.28 -30.28
C ASP A 457 -8.22 -12.69 -28.92
N LEU A 458 -9.27 -12.00 -28.43
CA LEU A 458 -9.98 -12.32 -27.18
C LEU A 458 -10.22 -13.81 -26.97
N PRO A 459 -10.77 -14.58 -27.95
CA PRO A 459 -11.04 -16.00 -27.76
C PRO A 459 -9.79 -16.85 -27.46
N ALA A 460 -8.59 -16.38 -27.82
CA ALA A 460 -7.34 -17.07 -27.53
C ALA A 460 -6.88 -16.85 -26.08
N TRP A 461 -6.92 -15.60 -25.60
CA TRP A 461 -6.32 -15.26 -24.31
C TRP A 461 -7.30 -15.25 -23.13
N ILE A 462 -8.59 -14.95 -23.31
CA ILE A 462 -9.53 -14.91 -22.17
C ILE A 462 -9.64 -16.24 -21.41
N PRO A 463 -9.62 -17.43 -22.05
CA PRO A 463 -9.70 -18.69 -21.30
C PRO A 463 -8.48 -18.95 -20.42
N THR A 464 -7.38 -18.23 -20.64
CA THR A 464 -6.14 -18.36 -19.85
C THR A 464 -6.17 -17.57 -18.54
N TRP A 465 -7.10 -16.62 -18.40
CA TRP A 465 -7.28 -15.78 -17.21
C TRP A 465 -7.99 -16.55 -16.08
N GLN A 466 -7.33 -17.60 -15.60
CA GLN A 466 -7.84 -18.47 -14.53
C GLN A 466 -7.54 -17.91 -13.13
N GLN A 467 -6.43 -17.19 -12.98
CA GLN A 467 -6.05 -16.49 -11.75
C GLN A 467 -5.55 -15.08 -12.10
N PRO A 468 -6.39 -14.23 -12.71
CA PRO A 468 -5.95 -12.97 -13.30
C PRO A 468 -5.66 -11.87 -12.27
N ALA A 469 -5.96 -12.11 -10.99
CA ALA A 469 -5.79 -11.12 -9.94
C ALA A 469 -4.36 -11.07 -9.42
N LEU A 470 -3.88 -9.86 -9.16
CA LEU A 470 -2.81 -9.63 -8.21
C LEU A 470 -3.42 -9.69 -6.80
N VAL A 471 -2.91 -10.60 -5.97
CA VAL A 471 -3.39 -10.80 -4.60
C VAL A 471 -2.29 -10.40 -3.62
N ILE A 472 -2.57 -9.49 -2.70
CA ILE A 472 -1.60 -8.97 -1.74
C ILE A 472 -2.09 -9.22 -0.31
N ASP A 473 -1.20 -9.80 0.48
CA ASP A 473 -1.39 -10.06 1.92
C ASP A 473 -1.06 -8.82 2.74
N TYR A 474 0.13 -8.26 2.53
CA TYR A 474 0.49 -7.00 3.20
C TYR A 474 1.49 -6.19 2.39
N ILE A 475 1.51 -4.89 2.71
CA ILE A 475 2.58 -3.96 2.32
C ILE A 475 3.15 -3.33 3.58
N LYS A 476 4.47 -3.38 3.72
CA LYS A 476 5.18 -2.81 4.86
C LYS A 476 6.36 -1.98 4.40
N VAL A 477 6.56 -0.82 5.01
CA VAL A 477 7.72 0.03 4.78
C VAL A 477 8.45 0.29 6.09
N LYS A 478 9.75 0.00 6.11
CA LYS A 478 10.64 0.26 7.25
C LYS A 478 11.65 1.34 6.86
N ALA A 479 11.93 2.26 7.78
CA ALA A 479 13.03 3.20 7.65
C ALA A 479 14.39 2.48 7.71
N LEU A 480 15.39 2.98 6.97
CA LEU A 480 16.73 2.40 6.90
C LEU A 480 17.49 2.45 8.22
#